data_AF-A0A2W6BQY2-F1
#
_entry.id   AF-A0A2W6BQY2-F1
#
_cell.length_a   1.000
_cell.length_b   1.000
_cell.length_c   1.000
_cell.angle_alpha   90.00
_cell.angle_beta   90.00
_cell.angle_gamma   90.00
#
_symmetry.space_group_name_H-M   'P 1'
#
loop_
_entity.id
_entity.type
_entity.pdbx_description
1 polymer ?
#
loop_
_entity_poly.entity_id
_entity_poly.type
_entity_poly.pdbx_seq_one_letter_code
_entity_poly.pdbx_strand_id
1 'polypeptide(L)'
;MSGGRRLRPVVTQRLLIVTASALMVLTAACSASAPARHAAEAAADRASPVVAHRYPVAASGEITLAFAGDVHFAGRVARLLKDPPTTLGPITSVLKSADFTAVNLETPV
;
A
#
# COMPACT_ATOMS: atom_id res chain seq x y z
N MET A 1 59.58 -9.33 25.86
CA MET A 1 58.86 -8.34 25.02
C MET A 1 57.44 -8.85 24.81
N SER A 2 56.47 -8.16 25.40
CA SER A 2 55.05 -8.55 25.50
C SER A 2 54.24 -7.69 24.53
N GLY A 3 53.43 -8.28 23.64
CA GLY A 3 52.70 -7.48 22.63
C GLY A 3 51.50 -8.13 21.94
N GLY A 4 50.98 -9.28 22.40
CA GLY A 4 49.95 -10.03 21.65
C GLY A 4 48.49 -9.88 22.11
N ARG A 5 48.19 -9.14 23.20
CA ARG A 5 46.89 -9.24 23.90
C ARG A 5 45.87 -8.13 23.63
N ARG A 6 46.11 -7.19 22.70
CA ARG A 6 45.25 -6.00 22.49
C ARG A 6 44.43 -5.97 21.18
N LEU A 7 44.41 -7.01 20.36
CA LEU A 7 43.63 -7.01 19.10
C LEU A 7 42.21 -7.59 19.24
N ARG A 8 42.05 -8.59 20.12
CA ARG A 8 40.76 -9.22 20.43
C ARG A 8 39.68 -8.26 20.98
N PRO A 9 39.98 -7.32 21.91
CA PRO A 9 38.94 -6.46 22.48
C PRO A 9 38.40 -5.43 21.49
N VAL A 10 39.21 -5.01 20.51
CA VAL A 10 38.82 -4.01 19.51
C VAL A 10 37.83 -4.59 18.50
N VAL A 11 38.02 -5.85 18.09
CA VAL A 11 37.13 -6.54 17.15
C VAL A 11 35.77 -6.83 17.80
N THR A 12 35.77 -7.29 19.06
CA THR A 12 34.52 -7.52 19.81
C THR A 12 33.76 -6.21 20.07
N GLN A 13 34.47 -5.11 20.37
CA GLN A 13 33.84 -3.81 20.60
C GLN A 13 33.24 -3.22 19.31
N ARG A 14 33.92 -3.36 18.17
CA ARG A 14 33.39 -2.96 16.86
C ARG A 14 32.16 -3.78 16.47
N LEU A 15 32.16 -5.08 16.73
CA LEU A 15 31.01 -5.95 16.46
C LEU A 15 29.80 -5.55 17.31
N LEU A 16 30.00 -5.28 18.60
CA LEU A 16 28.92 -4.83 19.50
C LEU A 16 28.31 -3.49 19.05
N ILE A 17 29.13 -2.54 18.61
CA ILE A 17 28.65 -1.24 18.10
C ILE A 17 27.78 -1.45 16.85
N VAL A 18 28.21 -2.29 15.91
CA VAL A 18 27.45 -2.58 14.68
C VAL A 18 26.12 -3.29 14.98
N THR A 19 26.10 -4.23 15.93
CA THR A 19 24.85 -4.91 16.32
C THR A 19 23.87 -3.96 17.01
N ALA A 20 24.36 -3.05 17.85
CA ALA A 20 23.51 -2.09 18.56
C ALA A 20 22.91 -1.05 17.59
N SER A 21 23.68 -0.56 16.62
CA SER A 21 23.17 0.38 15.62
C SER A 21 22.15 -0.26 14.67
N ALA A 22 22.37 -1.52 14.26
CA ALA A 22 21.39 -2.25 13.45
C ALA A 22 20.05 -2.44 14.17
N LEU A 23 20.09 -2.76 15.48
CA LEU A 23 18.87 -2.92 16.28
C LEU A 23 18.09 -1.59 16.44
N MET A 24 18.80 -0.47 16.57
CA MET A 24 18.19 0.86 16.70
C MET A 24 17.48 1.31 15.41
N VAL A 25 18.00 0.94 14.24
CA VAL A 25 17.36 1.23 12.95
C VAL A 25 16.07 0.42 12.75
N LEU A 26 16.02 -0.83 13.24
CA LEU A 26 14.83 -1.68 13.11
C LEU A 26 13.62 -1.17 13.92
N THR A 27 13.82 -0.49 15.05
CA THR A 27 12.71 -0.04 15.91
C THR A 27 12.06 1.27 15.45
N ALA A 28 12.72 2.05 14.59
CA ALA A 28 12.18 3.33 14.10
C ALA A 28 11.10 3.17 13.01
N ALA A 29 10.97 1.98 12.41
CA ALA A 29 10.03 1.72 11.31
C ALA A 29 8.60 1.36 11.79
N CYS A 30 8.37 1.18 13.09
CA CYS A 30 7.08 0.72 13.61
C CYS A 30 6.09 1.86 13.96
N SER A 31 6.50 3.14 13.89
CA SER A 31 5.59 4.27 14.10
C SER A 31 5.06 4.80 12.76
N ALA A 32 4.17 4.03 12.15
CA ALA A 32 3.29 4.55 11.10
C ALA A 32 2.24 5.48 11.74
N SER A 33 2.49 6.79 11.69
CA SER A 33 1.47 7.77 12.06
C SER A 33 0.31 7.69 11.05
N ALA A 34 -0.89 7.35 11.53
CA ALA A 34 -2.07 7.34 10.69
C ALA A 34 -2.34 8.74 10.10
N PRO A 35 -2.69 8.88 8.80
CA PRO A 35 -3.05 10.16 8.23
C PRO A 35 -4.34 10.67 8.88
N ALA A 36 -4.35 11.96 9.26
CA ALA A 36 -5.52 12.61 9.81
C ALA A 36 -6.66 12.60 8.76
N ARG A 37 -7.86 12.19 9.19
CA ARG A 37 -9.06 12.23 8.35
C ARG A 37 -9.46 13.68 8.15
N HIS A 38 -9.50 14.16 6.91
CA HIS A 38 -10.14 15.43 6.59
C HIS A 38 -11.66 15.29 6.81
N ALA A 39 -12.20 16.03 7.77
CA ALA A 39 -13.64 16.18 7.91
C ALA A 39 -14.16 16.97 6.69
N ALA A 40 -15.06 16.38 5.92
CA ALA A 40 -15.73 17.08 4.83
C ALA A 40 -16.70 18.10 5.43
N GLU A 41 -16.56 19.37 5.05
CA GLU A 41 -17.48 20.43 5.41
C GLU A 41 -18.79 20.26 4.63
N ALA A 42 -19.92 20.31 5.34
CA ALA A 42 -21.25 20.07 4.76
C ALA A 42 -21.63 21.20 3.79
N ALA A 43 -21.71 20.87 2.50
CA ALA A 43 -22.26 21.78 1.49
C ALA A 43 -23.78 21.92 1.70
N ALA A 44 -24.25 23.17 1.70
CA ALA A 44 -25.66 23.52 1.88
C ALA A 44 -26.56 22.93 0.77
N ASP A 45 -27.71 22.43 1.22
CA ASP A 45 -28.68 21.62 0.51
C ASP A 45 -29.39 22.37 -0.63
N ARG A 46 -29.18 21.93 -1.88
CA ARG A 46 -30.09 22.20 -3.00
C ARG A 46 -30.78 20.88 -3.36
N ALA A 47 -31.94 20.64 -2.75
CA ALA A 47 -32.72 19.45 -3.01
C ALA A 47 -33.28 19.44 -4.44
N SER A 48 -32.75 18.54 -5.27
CA SER A 48 -33.35 18.11 -6.53
C SER A 48 -34.36 16.97 -6.25
N PRO A 49 -35.41 16.77 -7.06
CA PRO A 49 -36.39 15.72 -6.83
C PRO A 49 -35.72 14.34 -6.89
N VAL A 50 -35.70 13.64 -5.75
CA VAL A 50 -35.17 12.28 -5.65
C VAL A 50 -36.24 11.31 -6.13
N VAL A 51 -36.03 10.73 -7.32
CA VAL A 51 -36.79 9.56 -7.76
C VAL A 51 -36.34 8.38 -6.89
N ALA A 52 -37.21 7.92 -5.99
CA ALA A 52 -36.92 6.80 -5.12
C ALA A 52 -36.93 5.49 -5.92
N HIS A 53 -35.76 5.04 -6.38
CA HIS A 53 -35.60 3.67 -6.86
C HIS A 53 -35.69 2.71 -5.67
N ARG A 54 -36.71 1.83 -5.68
CA ARG A 54 -36.75 0.67 -4.78
C ARG A 54 -35.74 -0.35 -5.27
N TYR A 55 -34.54 -0.31 -4.71
CA TYR A 55 -33.58 -1.38 -4.86
C TYR A 55 -33.99 -2.54 -3.95
N PRO A 56 -33.86 -3.81 -4.39
CA PRO A 56 -33.92 -4.92 -3.45
C PRO A 56 -32.91 -4.65 -2.34
N VAL A 57 -33.33 -4.82 -1.08
CA VAL A 57 -32.42 -4.70 0.07
C VAL A 57 -31.33 -5.73 -0.14
N ALA A 58 -30.14 -5.27 -0.53
CA ALA A 58 -28.99 -6.13 -0.69
C ALA A 58 -28.76 -6.87 0.63
N ALA A 59 -28.43 -8.15 0.55
CA ALA A 59 -28.02 -8.90 1.74
C ALA A 59 -26.96 -8.08 2.49
N SER A 60 -27.12 -7.93 3.80
CA SER A 60 -26.20 -7.20 4.67
C SER A 60 -24.87 -7.95 4.77
N GLY A 61 -24.04 -7.81 3.74
CA GLY A 61 -22.67 -8.31 3.67
C GLY A 61 -21.70 -7.14 3.62
N GLU A 62 -20.53 -7.33 4.20
CA GLU A 62 -19.40 -6.44 3.97
C GLU A 62 -18.92 -6.61 2.53
N ILE A 63 -18.67 -5.50 1.84
CA ILE A 63 -18.11 -5.49 0.48
C ILE A 63 -16.78 -4.74 0.55
N THR A 64 -15.72 -5.40 0.12
CA THR A 64 -14.38 -4.80 0.05
C THR A 64 -14.17 -4.19 -1.34
N LEU A 65 -13.81 -2.91 -1.37
CA LEU A 65 -13.48 -2.17 -2.58
C LEU A 65 -12.00 -1.83 -2.61
N ALA A 66 -11.32 -2.07 -3.74
CA ALA A 66 -9.95 -1.64 -3.97
C ALA A 66 -9.86 -0.64 -5.13
N PHE A 67 -9.07 0.42 -4.93
CA PHE A 67 -8.78 1.43 -5.94
C PHE A 67 -7.27 1.53 -6.12
N ALA A 68 -6.80 1.26 -7.33
CA ALA A 68 -5.40 1.45 -7.70
C ALA A 68 -5.25 2.72 -8.53
N GLY A 69 -4.19 3.47 -8.23
CA GLY A 69 -3.80 4.67 -8.97
C GLY A 69 -3.22 4.35 -10.35
N ASP A 70 -2.50 5.31 -10.90
CA ASP A 70 -2.14 5.34 -12.32
C ASP A 70 -1.22 4.19 -12.72
N VAL A 71 -1.69 3.38 -13.66
CA VAL A 71 -0.86 2.47 -14.44
C VAL A 71 -0.48 3.20 -15.72
N HIS A 72 0.68 3.86 -15.70
CA HIS A 72 1.27 4.42 -16.91
C HIS A 72 1.65 3.29 -17.88
N PHE A 73 1.49 3.53 -19.19
CA PHE A 73 1.68 2.57 -20.29
C PHE A 73 0.48 1.65 -20.60
N ALA A 74 -0.75 2.17 -20.53
CA ALA A 74 -1.96 1.46 -20.94
C ALA A 74 -1.80 0.75 -22.30
N GLY A 75 -1.08 1.31 -23.28
CA GLY A 75 -0.82 0.66 -24.56
C GLY A 75 -0.02 -0.66 -24.48
N ARG A 76 0.90 -0.80 -23.52
CA ARG A 76 1.62 -2.07 -23.26
C ARG A 76 0.77 -3.02 -22.43
N VAL A 77 0.03 -2.47 -21.47
CA VAL A 77 -0.85 -3.21 -20.55
C VAL A 77 -2.09 -3.76 -21.27
N ALA A 78 -2.62 -3.08 -22.28
CA ALA A 78 -3.81 -3.49 -23.01
C ALA A 78 -3.69 -4.88 -23.65
N ARG A 79 -2.49 -5.24 -24.13
CA ARG A 79 -2.23 -6.59 -24.65
C ARG A 79 -2.25 -7.65 -23.54
N LEU A 80 -1.79 -7.28 -22.35
CA LEU A 80 -1.72 -8.16 -21.19
C LEU A 80 -3.10 -8.35 -20.54
N LEU A 81 -4.03 -7.39 -20.66
CA LEU A 81 -5.40 -7.52 -20.14
C LEU A 81 -6.18 -8.72 -20.70
N LYS A 82 -5.70 -9.37 -21.77
CA LYS A 82 -6.23 -10.64 -22.27
C LYS A 82 -5.96 -11.82 -21.33
N ASP A 83 -4.97 -11.70 -20.44
CA ASP A 83 -4.65 -12.64 -19.36
C ASP A 83 -4.56 -11.89 -18.01
N PRO A 84 -5.71 -11.48 -17.44
CA PRO A 84 -5.78 -10.68 -16.20
C PRO A 84 -4.97 -11.21 -15.01
N PRO A 85 -4.86 -12.54 -14.78
CA PRO A 85 -4.05 -13.08 -13.68
C PRO A 85 -2.58 -12.66 -13.68
N THR A 86 -2.00 -12.33 -14.83
CA THR A 86 -0.56 -12.01 -14.95
C THR A 86 -0.30 -10.53 -15.25
N THR A 87 -1.32 -9.77 -15.70
CA THR A 87 -1.20 -8.40 -16.19
C THR A 87 -0.48 -7.43 -15.25
N LEU A 88 -0.84 -7.43 -13.96
CA LEU A 88 -0.32 -6.45 -13.00
C LEU A 88 0.77 -7.05 -12.11
N GLY A 89 1.33 -8.21 -12.51
CA GLY A 89 2.42 -8.85 -11.79
C GLY A 89 2.06 -9.18 -10.34
N PRO A 90 2.98 -8.99 -9.38
CA PRO A 90 2.76 -9.37 -7.98
C PRO A 90 1.57 -8.67 -7.30
N ILE A 91 1.22 -7.43 -7.71
CA ILE A 91 0.12 -6.67 -7.08
C ILE A 91 -1.26 -7.28 -7.37
N THR A 92 -1.37 -8.15 -8.39
CA THR A 92 -2.61 -8.85 -8.72
C THR A 92 -3.18 -9.63 -7.53
N SER A 93 -2.33 -10.14 -6.62
CA SER A 93 -2.79 -10.82 -5.40
C SER A 93 -3.59 -9.90 -4.47
N VAL A 94 -3.13 -8.65 -4.30
CA VAL A 94 -3.81 -7.63 -3.50
C VAL A 94 -5.08 -7.15 -4.21
N LEU A 95 -5.03 -6.94 -5.52
CA LEU A 95 -6.18 -6.48 -6.30
C LEU A 95 -7.30 -7.53 -6.40
N LYS A 96 -6.98 -8.82 -6.21
CA LYS A 96 -7.95 -9.93 -6.17
C LYS A 96 -8.57 -10.18 -4.80
N SER A 97 -8.05 -9.57 -3.74
CA SER A 97 -8.61 -9.78 -2.39
C SER A 97 -9.87 -8.95 -2.12
N ALA A 98 -10.23 -8.04 -3.03
CA ALA A 98 -11.44 -7.24 -2.97
C ALA A 98 -12.55 -7.85 -3.82
N ASP A 99 -13.81 -7.62 -3.43
CA ASP A 99 -14.98 -8.02 -4.21
C ASP A 99 -15.11 -7.21 -5.51
N PHE A 100 -14.62 -5.97 -5.48
CA PHE A 100 -14.53 -5.10 -6.64
C PHE A 100 -13.24 -4.28 -6.62
N THR A 101 -12.59 -4.20 -7.79
CA THR A 101 -11.36 -3.43 -7.98
C THR A 101 -11.48 -2.52 -9.20
N ALA A 102 -11.15 -1.25 -9.02
CA ALA A 102 -10.96 -0.29 -10.11
C ALA A 102 -9.49 0.14 -10.19
N VAL A 103 -8.96 0.25 -11.42
CA VAL A 103 -7.57 0.63 -11.70
C VAL A 103 -7.59 1.77 -12.71
N ASN A 104 -6.89 2.87 -12.44
CA ASN A 104 -6.72 3.93 -13.44
C ASN A 104 -5.66 3.53 -14.47
N LEU A 105 -6.07 3.25 -15.71
CA LEU A 105 -5.16 2.93 -16.81
C LEU A 105 -4.89 4.19 -17.62
N GLU A 106 -3.73 4.83 -17.40
CA GLU A 106 -3.36 6.02 -18.13
C GLU A 106 -2.60 5.69 -19.42
N THR A 107 -3.03 6.31 -20.51
CA THR A 107 -2.32 6.31 -21.78
C THR A 107 -1.53 7.62 -21.85
N PRO A 108 -0.22 7.65 -21.59
CA PRO A 108 0.57 8.80 -22.01
C PRO A 108 0.47 8.86 -23.54
N VAL A 109 -0.01 10.01 -24.03
CA VAL A 109 -0.34 10.30 -25.43
C VAL A 109 0.81 10.02 -26.41
#